data_AF-A0A080M3H4-F1
#
_entry.id   AF-A0A080M3H4-F1
#
_cell.length_a   1.000
_cell.length_b   1.000
_cell.length_c   1.000
_cell.angle_alpha   90.00
_cell.angle_beta   90.00
_cell.angle_gamma   90.00
#
_symmetry.space_group_name_H-M   'P 1'
#
loop_
_entity.id
_entity.type
_entity.pdbx_description
1 polymer ?
#
loop_
_entity_poly.entity_id
_entity_poly.type
_entity_poly.pdbx_seq_one_letter_code
_entity_poly.pdbx_strand_id
1 'polypeptide(L)'
;MRTTKTLSITLPPEMLARAAEMARREHRTMSELVREALREYERKNWWAEMNAFGQAKAAERGLTEPDVERAVHEVRRERASRDPKPTA
;
A
#
# COMPACT_ATOMS: atom_id res chain seq x y z
N MET A 1 -8.64 17.10 -21.04
CA MET A 1 -7.74 17.77 -20.07
C MET A 1 -6.52 16.88 -19.83
N ARG A 2 -5.30 17.41 -19.83
CA ARG A 2 -4.10 16.59 -19.54
C ARG A 2 -3.97 16.42 -18.02
N THR A 3 -3.80 15.19 -17.56
CA THR A 3 -3.73 14.80 -16.14
C THR A 3 -2.30 14.73 -15.59
N THR A 4 -1.30 15.18 -16.36
CA THR A 4 0.12 15.06 -16.01
C THR A 4 0.86 16.39 -16.15
N LYS A 5 1.83 16.62 -15.25
CA LYS A 5 2.76 17.76 -15.27
C LYS A 5 4.21 17.25 -15.33
N THR A 6 5.10 18.03 -15.95
CA THR A 6 6.53 17.71 -16.03
C THR A 6 7.20 17.94 -14.68
N LEU A 7 8.06 17.02 -14.28
CA LEU A 7 8.92 17.11 -13.10
C LEU A 7 10.38 17.12 -13.57
N SER A 8 11.14 18.15 -13.17
CA SER A 8 12.59 18.23 -13.37
C SER A 8 13.28 18.01 -12.03
N ILE A 9 14.20 17.03 -11.97
CA ILE A 9 14.95 16.67 -10.76
C ILE A 9 16.41 16.44 -11.10
N THR A 10 17.29 16.74 -10.16
CA THR A 10 18.72 16.41 -10.25
C THR A 10 18.98 15.12 -9.49
N LEU A 11 19.71 14.20 -10.11
CA LEU A 11 20.12 12.93 -9.51
C LEU A 11 21.63 12.77 -9.61
N PRO A 12 22.30 12.11 -8.64
CA PRO A 12 23.68 11.70 -8.79
C PRO A 12 23.86 10.88 -10.09
N PRO A 13 24.95 11.06 -10.87
CA PRO A 13 25.13 10.40 -12.17
C PRO A 13 24.99 8.88 -12.09
N GLU A 14 25.56 8.26 -11.05
CA GLU A 14 25.45 6.81 -10.85
C GLU A 14 24.01 6.36 -10.56
N MET A 15 23.25 7.16 -9.83
CA MET A 15 21.84 6.86 -9.54
C MET A 15 21.01 6.92 -10.82
N LEU A 16 21.25 7.93 -11.67
CA LEU A 16 20.60 8.04 -12.97
C LEU A 16 20.94 6.85 -13.88
N ALA A 17 22.20 6.42 -13.92
CA ALA A 17 22.62 5.25 -14.69
C ALA A 17 21.90 3.97 -14.24
N ARG A 18 21.84 3.72 -12.93
CA ARG A 18 21.11 2.56 -12.36
C ARG A 18 19.60 2.63 -12.65
N ALA A 19 19.00 3.81 -12.56
CA ALA A 19 17.59 4.00 -12.89
C ALA A 19 17.31 3.73 -14.37
N ALA A 20 18.20 4.17 -15.27
CA ALA A 20 18.07 3.93 -16.71
C ALA A 20 18.20 2.44 -17.04
N GLU A 21 19.15 1.73 -16.42
CA GLU A 21 19.30 0.29 -16.58
C GLU A 21 18.07 -0.48 -16.08
N MET A 22 17.55 -0.10 -14.91
CA MET A 22 16.34 -0.70 -14.34
C MET A 22 15.12 -0.49 -15.24
N ALA A 23 14.93 0.73 -15.76
CA ALA A 23 13.85 1.03 -16.69
C ALA A 23 13.95 0.18 -17.96
N ARG A 24 15.16 0.06 -18.53
CA ARG A 24 15.42 -0.77 -19.72
C ARG A 24 15.13 -2.25 -19.47
N ARG A 25 15.60 -2.80 -18.36
CA ARG A 25 15.42 -4.22 -17.98
C ARG A 25 13.94 -4.56 -17.81
N GLU A 26 13.15 -3.61 -17.32
CA GLU A 26 11.71 -3.79 -17.06
C GLU A 26 10.83 -3.30 -18.21
N HIS A 27 11.41 -2.97 -19.37
CA HIS A 27 10.68 -2.49 -20.55
C HIS A 27 9.75 -1.29 -20.25
N ARG A 28 10.19 -0.38 -19.38
CA ARG A 28 9.43 0.80 -18.95
C ARG A 28 10.18 2.09 -19.21
N THR A 29 9.46 3.20 -19.27
CA THR A 29 10.05 4.55 -19.38
C THR A 29 10.55 5.06 -18.01
N MET A 30 11.45 6.03 -18.03
CA MET A 30 11.94 6.69 -16.82
C MET A 30 10.80 7.34 -16.01
N SER A 31 9.83 7.96 -16.70
CA SER A 31 8.69 8.57 -16.02
C SER A 31 7.77 7.54 -15.36
N GLU A 32 7.65 6.33 -15.91
CA GLU A 32 6.91 5.24 -15.26
C GLU A 32 7.63 4.73 -14.02
N LEU A 33 8.94 4.50 -14.13
CA LEU A 33 9.79 4.12 -13.00
C LEU A 33 9.67 5.11 -11.85
N VAL A 34 9.81 6.42 -12.12
CA VAL A 34 9.74 7.46 -11.10
C VAL A 34 8.34 7.54 -10.47
N ARG A 35 7.28 7.44 -11.27
CA ARG A 35 5.91 7.42 -10.73
C ARG A 35 5.66 6.21 -9.83
N GLU A 36 6.19 5.04 -10.18
CA GLU A 36 6.06 3.85 -9.35
C GLU A 36 6.85 3.99 -8.05
N ALA A 37 8.09 4.51 -8.13
CA ALA A 37 8.89 4.77 -6.95
C ALA A 37 8.22 5.75 -5.97
N LEU A 38 7.55 6.79 -6.48
CA LEU A 38 6.77 7.71 -5.66
C LEU A 38 5.57 7.04 -5.00
N ARG A 39 4.82 6.21 -5.73
CA ARG A 39 3.70 5.43 -5.16
C ARG A 39 4.16 4.46 -4.07
N GLU A 40 5.28 3.80 -4.28
CA GLU A 40 5.87 2.91 -3.28
C GLU A 40 6.27 3.68 -2.02
N TYR A 41 6.89 4.86 -2.19
CA TYR A 41 7.29 5.73 -1.09
C TYR A 41 6.09 6.21 -0.27
N GLU A 42 5.03 6.66 -0.93
CA GLU A 42 3.76 7.06 -0.28
C GLU A 42 3.14 5.89 0.49
N ARG A 43 3.06 4.71 -0.14
CA ARG A 43 2.48 3.51 0.47
C ARG A 43 3.26 3.10 1.73
N LYS A 44 4.59 3.14 1.66
CA LYS A 44 5.47 2.83 2.79
C LYS A 44 5.22 3.78 3.97
N ASN A 45 5.12 5.07 3.70
CA ASN A 45 4.86 6.07 4.75
C ASN A 45 3.48 5.87 5.36
N TRP A 46 2.46 5.66 4.53
CA TRP A 46 1.11 5.39 5.02
C TRP A 46 1.05 4.14 5.90
N TRP A 47 1.70 3.04 5.50
CA TRP A 47 1.79 1.84 6.33
C TRP A 47 2.50 2.08 7.65
N ALA A 48 3.58 2.86 7.66
CA ALA A 48 4.31 3.19 8.88
C ALA A 48 3.42 3.98 9.87
N GLU A 49 2.67 4.97 9.36
CA GLU A 49 1.73 5.76 10.16
C GLU A 49 0.59 4.90 10.71
N MET A 50 -0.05 4.08 9.86
CA MET A 50 -1.14 3.21 10.27
C MET A 50 -0.70 2.15 11.27
N ASN A 51 0.49 1.58 11.10
CA ASN A 51 1.05 0.63 12.05
C ASN A 51 1.34 1.29 13.39
N ALA A 52 1.92 2.50 13.41
CA ALA A 52 2.17 3.22 14.65
C ALA A 52 0.87 3.49 15.43
N PHE A 53 -0.16 3.96 14.73
CA PHE A 53 -1.50 4.16 15.31
C PHE A 53 -2.10 2.84 15.81
N GLY A 54 -2.07 1.80 14.98
CA GLY A 54 -2.65 0.49 15.29
C GLY A 54 -2.00 -0.17 16.50
N GLN A 55 -0.66 -0.11 16.60
CA GLN A 55 0.10 -0.66 17.72
C GLN A 55 -0.25 0.06 19.04
N ALA A 56 -0.34 1.40 19.02
CA ALA A 56 -0.74 2.16 20.20
C ALA A 56 -2.16 1.77 20.68
N LYS A 57 -3.10 1.61 19.73
CA LYS A 57 -4.47 1.21 20.05
C LYS A 57 -4.60 -0.25 20.48
N ALA A 58 -3.82 -1.15 19.91
CA ALA A 58 -3.78 -2.55 20.32
C ALA A 58 -3.27 -2.67 21.76
N ALA A 59 -2.19 -1.95 22.11
CA ALA A 59 -1.65 -1.90 23.46
C ALA A 59 -2.66 -1.33 24.47
N GLU A 60 -3.32 -0.20 24.15
CA GLU A 60 -4.37 0.40 24.98
C GLU A 60 -5.51 -0.57 25.30
N ARG A 61 -5.83 -1.47 24.37
CA ARG A 61 -6.95 -2.41 24.46
C ARG A 61 -6.55 -3.85 24.79
N GLY A 62 -5.25 -4.11 25.01
CA GLY A 62 -4.72 -5.45 25.24
C GLY A 62 -5.00 -6.44 24.09
N LEU A 63 -5.11 -5.95 22.86
CA LEU A 63 -5.40 -6.77 21.68
C LEU A 63 -4.14 -7.49 21.19
N THR A 64 -4.33 -8.74 20.80
CA THR A 64 -3.31 -9.65 20.27
C THR A 64 -3.70 -10.15 18.88
N GLU A 65 -2.75 -10.78 18.19
CA GLU A 65 -2.99 -11.32 16.84
C GLU A 65 -4.16 -12.32 16.76
N PRO A 66 -4.34 -13.27 17.70
CA PRO A 66 -5.52 -14.14 17.73
C PRO A 66 -6.87 -13.41 17.83
N ASP A 67 -6.90 -12.21 18.39
CA ASP A 67 -8.15 -11.43 18.51
C ASP A 67 -8.64 -10.94 17.14
N VAL A 68 -7.73 -10.79 16.17
CA VAL A 68 -8.08 -10.42 14.79
C VAL A 68 -8.89 -11.52 14.13
N GLU A 69 -8.45 -12.77 14.22
CA GLU A 69 -9.15 -13.92 13.63
C GLU A 69 -10.56 -14.05 14.22
N ARG A 70 -10.69 -13.92 15.54
CA ARG A 70 -11.98 -13.92 16.24
C ARG A 70 -12.91 -12.83 15.72
N ALA A 71 -12.42 -11.59 15.61
CA ALA A 71 -13.21 -10.46 15.12
C ALA A 71 -13.63 -10.64 13.65
N VAL A 72 -12.75 -11.16 12.79
CA VAL A 72 -13.08 -11.45 11.39
C VAL A 72 -14.18 -12.50 11.29
N HIS A 73 -14.09 -13.58 12.07
CA HIS A 73 -15.14 -14.61 12.09
C HIS A 73 -16.48 -14.05 12.57
N GLU A 74 -16.47 -13.19 13.59
CA GLU A 74 -17.68 -12.55 14.11
C GLU A 74 -18.37 -11.69 13.04
N VAL A 75 -17.64 -10.80 12.38
CA VAL A 75 -18.17 -9.94 11.30
C VAL A 75 -18.65 -10.78 10.11
N ARG A 76 -17.93 -11.85 9.74
CA ARG A 76 -18.35 -12.75 8.66
C ARG A 76 -19.65 -13.48 9.01
N ARG A 77 -19.83 -13.95 10.24
CA ARG A 77 -21.08 -14.57 10.72
C ARG A 77 -22.24 -13.58 10.69
N GLU A 78 -22.01 -12.37 11.20
CA GLU A 78 -23.02 -11.31 11.19
C GLU A 78 -23.50 -11.00 9.76
N ARG A 79 -22.57 -10.81 8.82
CA ARG A 79 -22.90 -10.57 7.40
C ARG A 79 -23.68 -11.73 6.78
N ALA A 80 -23.28 -12.97 7.06
CA ALA A 80 -23.97 -14.16 6.55
C ALA A 80 -25.40 -14.29 7.12
N SER A 81 -25.62 -13.88 8.38
CA SER A 81 -26.96 -13.86 8.98
C SER A 81 -27.86 -12.75 8.44
N ARG A 82 -27.26 -11.66 7.93
CA ARG A 82 -27.96 -10.47 7.46
C ARG A 82 -28.35 -10.56 5.97
N ASP A 83 -27.57 -11.28 5.17
CA ASP A 83 -27.87 -11.61 3.77
C ASP A 83 -27.88 -13.14 3.58
N PRO A 84 -28.96 -13.84 3.98
CA PRO A 84 -29.08 -15.26 3.71
C PRO A 84 -29.07 -15.49 2.19
N LYS A 85 -28.13 -16.31 1.70
CA LYS A 85 -28.09 -16.71 0.29
C LYS A 85 -29.47 -17.26 -0.11
N PRO A 86 -30.01 -16.90 -1.28
CA PRO A 86 -31.24 -17.52 -1.77
C PRO A 86 -30.98 -19.03 -1.89
N THR A 87 -31.74 -19.82 -1.14
CA THR A 87 -31.81 -21.27 -1.30
C THR A 87 -32.27 -21.56 -2.73
N ALA A 88 -31.41 -22.25 -3.47
CA ALA A 88 -31.68 -22.74 -4.83
C ALA A 88 -32.81 -23.78 -4.83
#